data_AF-A0A238J3V0-F1
#
_entry.id   AF-A0A238J3V0-F1
#
_cell.length_a   1.000
_cell.length_b   1.000
_cell.length_c   1.000
_cell.angle_alpha   90.00
_cell.angle_beta   90.00
_cell.angle_gamma   90.00
#
_symmetry.space_group_name_H-M   'P 1'
#
loop_
_entity.id
_entity.type
_entity.pdbx_description
1 polymer ?
#
loop_
_entity_poly.entity_id
_entity_poly.type
_entity_poly.pdbx_seq_one_letter_code
_entity_poly.pdbx_strand_id
1 'polypeptide(L)'
;MHGYVFLSTGAKATSSPEKYPARQHQIEKLSFVFSACGEDSPEIYVEKCVRVESLKSLPTLRQHLIWAVQNKSKVIIDDFRRIFYKTPFRKRRQLLEELAPFGPVFWEARYEARPLASLQRADLEELMSVDRPIPIEKSPKPDDDRSAKRRRRQTRRARLQSAKSRAAKADQLAGMLSKIRKSLQEKGEKATLKTIAEEANKLELRTAWGGAWSAASVKRMLDRAEELANDT
;
A
#
# COMPACT_ATOMS: atom_id res chain seq x y z
N MET A 1 21.78 -2.50 -2.34
CA MET A 1 21.32 -1.08 -2.50
C MET A 1 20.00 -0.85 -1.75
N HIS A 2 19.59 0.38 -1.41
CA HIS A 2 18.30 0.63 -0.73
C HIS A 2 17.34 1.47 -1.57
N GLY A 3 16.04 1.18 -1.49
CA GLY A 3 14.97 1.93 -2.15
C GLY A 3 14.27 2.89 -1.21
N TYR A 4 13.85 4.04 -1.74
CA TYR A 4 13.10 5.05 -1.02
C TYR A 4 11.84 5.44 -1.80
N VAL A 5 10.69 5.26 -1.15
CA VAL A 5 9.37 5.58 -1.70
C VAL A 5 8.80 6.76 -0.95
N PHE A 6 8.58 7.86 -1.67
CA PHE A 6 7.98 9.07 -1.13
C PHE A 6 6.48 9.11 -1.43
N LEU A 7 5.67 9.30 -0.38
CA LEU A 7 4.22 9.43 -0.48
C LEU A 7 3.75 10.80 0.00
N SER A 8 3.24 11.61 -0.91
CA SER A 8 2.61 12.89 -0.56
C SER A 8 1.22 12.75 0.05
N THR A 9 0.52 11.66 -0.26
CA THR A 9 -0.88 11.39 0.08
C THR A 9 -1.09 9.88 0.19
N GLY A 10 -2.17 9.43 0.83
CA GLY A 10 -2.46 8.00 1.03
C GLY A 10 -1.96 7.45 2.37
N ALA A 11 -2.05 6.14 2.60
CA ALA A 11 -1.60 5.51 3.85
C ALA A 11 -0.16 4.99 3.75
N LYS A 12 0.57 5.05 4.87
CA LYS A 12 1.95 4.53 5.01
C LYS A 12 1.96 2.99 5.06
N ALA A 13 1.06 2.40 5.84
CA ALA A 13 0.85 0.96 5.92
C ALA A 13 -0.29 0.53 4.99
N THR A 14 -0.08 -0.54 4.23
CA THR A 14 -1.10 -1.07 3.33
C THR A 14 -1.24 -2.55 3.55
N SER A 15 -2.15 -2.92 4.44
CA SER A 15 -2.75 -4.27 4.46
C SER A 15 -3.50 -4.59 3.16
N SER A 16 -3.62 -3.64 2.23
CA SER A 16 -4.16 -3.82 0.89
C SER A 16 -3.37 -2.99 -0.13
N PRO A 17 -2.33 -3.55 -0.78
CA PRO A 17 -1.49 -2.85 -1.76
C PRO A 17 -2.29 -2.23 -2.93
N GLU A 18 -3.35 -2.92 -3.37
CA GLU A 18 -4.24 -2.47 -4.47
C GLU A 18 -4.90 -1.10 -4.24
N LYS A 19 -5.01 -0.64 -2.98
CA LYS A 19 -5.63 0.65 -2.65
C LYS A 19 -4.71 1.85 -2.89
N TYR A 20 -3.42 1.64 -3.18
CA TYR A 20 -2.41 2.71 -3.27
C TYR A 20 -1.53 2.56 -4.51
N PRO A 21 -2.11 2.72 -5.72
CA PRO A 21 -1.41 2.44 -6.98
C PRO A 21 -0.14 3.29 -7.18
N ALA A 22 -0.11 4.52 -6.67
CA ALA A 22 1.08 5.38 -6.76
C ALA A 22 2.26 4.88 -5.89
N ARG A 23 1.99 4.17 -4.79
CA ARG A 23 3.02 3.50 -3.99
C ARG A 23 3.51 2.27 -4.74
N GLN A 24 2.57 1.45 -5.22
CA GLN A 24 2.87 0.21 -5.93
C GLN A 24 3.73 0.48 -7.17
N HIS A 25 3.38 1.49 -7.96
CA HIS A 25 4.15 1.89 -9.14
C HIS A 25 5.59 2.31 -8.82
N GLN A 26 5.80 3.03 -7.71
CA GLN A 26 7.15 3.39 -7.26
C GLN A 26 7.93 2.15 -6.83
N ILE A 27 7.30 1.23 -6.10
CA ILE A 27 7.93 -0.04 -5.69
C ILE A 27 8.30 -0.87 -6.91
N GLU A 28 7.38 -1.06 -7.86
CA GLU A 28 7.62 -1.85 -9.08
C GLU A 28 8.77 -1.28 -9.91
N LYS A 29 8.82 0.04 -10.07
CA LYS A 29 9.94 0.70 -10.75
C LYS A 29 11.27 0.48 -10.04
N LEU A 30 11.30 0.63 -8.71
CA LEU A 30 12.50 0.39 -7.92
C LEU A 30 12.93 -1.08 -8.02
N SER A 31 12.00 -2.02 -7.86
CA SER A 31 12.23 -3.46 -8.02
C SER A 31 12.80 -3.79 -9.40
N PHE A 32 12.31 -3.15 -10.47
CA PHE A 32 12.87 -3.31 -11.80
C PHE A 32 14.33 -2.84 -11.87
N VAL A 33 14.64 -1.65 -11.35
CA VAL A 33 16.03 -1.12 -11.30
C VAL A 33 16.94 -2.06 -10.51
N PHE A 34 16.46 -2.57 -9.38
CA PHE A 34 17.24 -3.47 -8.54
C PHE A 34 17.52 -4.82 -9.20
N SER A 35 16.51 -5.42 -9.82
CA SER A 35 16.68 -6.65 -10.59
C SER A 35 17.68 -6.46 -11.73
N ALA A 36 17.65 -5.32 -12.43
CA ALA A 36 18.62 -4.99 -13.47
C ALA A 36 20.06 -4.83 -12.94
N CYS A 37 20.23 -4.53 -11.64
CA CYS A 37 21.52 -4.47 -10.97
C CYS A 37 21.94 -5.78 -10.27
N GLY A 38 21.16 -6.86 -10.38
CA GLY A 38 21.44 -8.13 -9.70
C GLY A 38 21.15 -8.12 -8.20
N GLU A 39 20.25 -7.25 -7.75
CA GLU A 39 19.83 -7.15 -6.35
C GLU A 39 18.44 -7.78 -6.18
N ASP A 40 18.40 -9.00 -5.62
CA ASP A 40 17.18 -9.82 -5.57
C ASP A 40 16.15 -9.39 -4.52
N SER A 41 16.58 -8.69 -3.46
CA SER A 41 15.68 -8.30 -2.36
C SER A 41 16.17 -7.06 -1.58
N PRO A 42 16.34 -5.91 -2.23
CA PRO A 42 16.77 -4.70 -1.54
C PRO A 42 15.69 -4.16 -0.62
N GLU A 43 16.12 -3.60 0.51
CA GLU A 43 15.21 -2.96 1.45
C GLU A 43 14.59 -1.70 0.83
N ILE A 44 13.25 -1.60 0.90
CA ILE A 44 12.50 -0.44 0.41
C ILE A 44 11.84 0.26 1.60
N TYR A 45 12.24 1.50 1.83
CA TYR A 45 11.67 2.34 2.87
C TYR A 45 10.59 3.24 2.31
N VAL A 46 9.50 3.37 3.07
CA VAL A 46 8.35 4.19 2.68
C VAL A 46 8.20 5.33 3.67
N GLU A 47 8.26 6.55 3.18
CA GLU A 47 8.05 7.76 3.97
C GLU A 47 6.86 8.55 3.43
N LYS A 48 5.99 8.97 4.35
CA LYS A 48 4.83 9.78 4.02
C LYS A 48 5.04 11.18 4.58
N CYS A 49 5.01 12.18 3.72
CA CYS A 49 5.14 13.57 4.12
C CYS A 49 4.29 14.46 3.20
N VAL A 50 3.40 15.26 3.80
CA VAL A 50 2.46 16.12 3.03
C VAL A 50 3.17 17.38 2.53
N ARG A 51 4.16 17.87 3.27
CA ARG A 51 4.90 19.10 2.99
C ARG A 51 6.33 18.95 3.52
N VAL A 52 7.30 19.21 2.65
CA VAL A 52 8.73 19.07 2.95
C VAL A 52 9.33 20.45 3.10
N GLU A 53 9.59 20.88 4.33
CA GLU A 53 10.18 22.21 4.57
C GLU A 53 11.71 22.19 4.59
N SER A 54 12.28 21.03 4.90
CA SER A 54 13.71 20.74 4.98
C SER A 54 13.91 19.21 4.98
N LEU A 55 15.16 18.75 4.91
CA LEU A 55 15.52 17.35 5.09
C LEU A 55 15.13 16.82 6.48
N LYS A 56 15.00 17.70 7.49
CA LYS A 56 14.46 17.31 8.81
C LYS A 56 13.01 16.84 8.75
N SER A 57 12.24 17.27 7.74
CA SER A 57 10.87 16.79 7.48
C SER A 57 10.83 15.37 6.90
N LEU A 58 12.00 14.80 6.57
CA LEU A 58 12.17 13.46 5.99
C LEU A 58 13.16 12.64 6.83
N PRO A 59 12.86 12.36 8.11
CA PRO A 59 13.77 11.68 9.02
C PRO A 59 14.20 10.30 8.52
N THR A 60 13.30 9.54 7.86
CA THR A 60 13.64 8.23 7.29
C THR A 60 14.65 8.39 6.16
N LEU A 61 14.38 9.29 5.19
CA LEU A 61 15.37 9.58 4.13
C LEU A 61 16.72 10.00 4.72
N ARG A 62 16.72 10.99 5.62
CA ARG A 62 17.94 11.52 6.23
C ARG A 62 18.77 10.42 6.90
N GLN A 63 18.13 9.55 7.67
CA GLN A 63 18.79 8.43 8.34
C GLN A 63 19.46 7.49 7.32
N HIS A 64 18.75 7.13 6.25
CA HIS A 64 19.29 6.23 5.23
C HIS A 64 20.37 6.87 4.36
N LEU A 65 20.32 8.19 4.13
CA LEU A 65 21.39 8.90 3.45
C LEU A 65 22.68 8.90 4.28
N ILE A 66 22.59 9.14 5.60
CA ILE A 66 23.74 9.05 6.52
C ILE A 66 24.32 7.63 6.52
N TRP A 67 23.45 6.62 6.66
CA TRP A 67 23.86 5.22 6.58
C TRP A 67 24.54 4.89 5.24
N ALA A 68 24.01 5.39 4.12
CA ALA A 68 24.56 5.11 2.80
C ALA A 68 25.95 5.72 2.60
N VAL A 69 26.20 6.92 3.13
CA VAL A 69 27.55 7.51 3.15
C VAL A 69 28.52 6.63 3.93
N GLN A 70 28.13 6.20 5.14
CA GLN A 70 28.98 5.38 6.02
C GLN A 70 29.31 4.01 5.40
N ASN A 71 28.35 3.41 4.70
CA ASN A 71 28.47 2.06 4.14
C ASN A 71 28.85 2.05 2.65
N LYS A 72 29.19 3.21 2.06
CA LYS A 72 29.45 3.36 0.62
C LYS A 72 28.35 2.75 -0.26
N SER A 73 27.11 2.88 0.20
CA SER A 73 25.91 2.31 -0.44
C SER A 73 25.11 3.39 -1.17
N LYS A 74 23.99 3.01 -1.78
CA LYS A 74 23.10 3.89 -2.54
C LYS A 74 21.69 3.87 -1.99
N VAL A 75 21.06 5.05 -1.97
CA VAL A 75 19.62 5.22 -1.76
C VAL A 75 19.01 5.65 -3.08
N ILE A 76 18.03 4.90 -3.59
CA ILE A 76 17.38 5.16 -4.88
C ILE A 76 15.94 5.58 -4.66
N ILE A 77 15.55 6.72 -5.25
CA ILE A 77 14.17 7.17 -5.35
C ILE A 77 13.68 7.04 -6.79
N ASP A 78 12.37 6.86 -7.01
CA ASP A 78 11.79 6.89 -8.37
C ASP A 78 12.16 8.19 -9.11
N ASP A 79 11.94 9.34 -8.47
CA ASP A 79 12.09 10.66 -9.07
C ASP A 79 12.27 11.73 -7.97
N PHE A 80 13.35 12.51 -8.03
CA PHE A 80 13.62 13.59 -7.07
C PHE A 80 12.49 14.63 -7.00
N ARG A 81 11.81 14.91 -8.13
CA ARG A 81 10.73 15.89 -8.23
C ARG A 81 9.59 15.59 -7.28
N ARG A 82 9.41 14.33 -6.86
CA ARG A 82 8.37 13.95 -5.88
C ARG A 82 8.55 14.68 -4.55
N ILE A 83 9.79 14.84 -4.11
CA ILE A 83 10.14 15.58 -2.89
C ILE A 83 9.97 17.08 -3.14
N PHE A 84 10.61 17.62 -4.19
CA PHE A 84 10.63 19.06 -4.50
C PHE A 84 9.24 19.64 -4.80
N TYR A 85 8.33 18.83 -5.35
CA TYR A 85 6.93 19.20 -5.53
C TYR A 85 6.20 19.45 -4.19
N LYS A 86 6.61 18.76 -3.11
CA LYS A 86 6.07 18.97 -1.76
C LYS A 86 6.87 20.01 -0.98
N THR A 87 7.91 20.57 -1.58
CA THR A 87 8.73 21.63 -0.99
C THR A 87 8.23 23.00 -1.46
N PRO A 88 7.89 23.92 -0.53
CA PRO A 88 7.56 25.29 -0.90
C PRO A 88 8.66 25.91 -1.76
N PHE A 89 8.30 26.67 -2.80
CA PHE A 89 9.26 27.27 -3.75
C PHE A 89 10.44 27.96 -3.04
N ARG A 90 10.14 28.80 -2.04
CA ARG A 90 11.15 29.54 -1.24
C ARG A 90 12.11 28.65 -0.44
N LYS A 91 11.80 27.36 -0.28
CA LYS A 91 12.58 26.37 0.47
C LYS A 91 13.31 25.35 -0.41
N ARG A 92 13.06 25.33 -1.73
CA ARG A 92 13.68 24.35 -2.65
C ARG A 92 15.20 24.47 -2.69
N ARG A 93 15.72 25.69 -2.78
CA ARG A 93 17.17 25.95 -2.74
C ARG A 93 17.79 25.43 -1.44
N GLN A 94 17.20 25.78 -0.31
CA GLN A 94 17.65 25.32 1.01
C GLN A 94 17.67 23.78 1.08
N LEU A 95 16.60 23.11 0.62
CA LEU A 95 16.54 21.65 0.60
C LEU A 95 17.64 21.03 -0.30
N LEU A 96 17.91 21.63 -1.46
CA LEU A 96 18.98 21.18 -2.35
C LEU A 96 20.35 21.32 -1.69
N GLU A 97 20.61 22.45 -1.01
CA GLU A 97 21.83 22.67 -0.23
C GLU A 97 21.98 21.64 0.91
N GLU A 98 20.87 21.27 1.58
CA GLU A 98 20.86 20.22 2.61
C GLU A 98 21.10 18.80 2.04
N LEU A 99 20.68 18.55 0.79
CA LEU A 99 20.86 17.27 0.10
C LEU A 99 22.23 17.14 -0.58
N ALA A 100 22.88 18.26 -0.93
CA ALA A 100 24.15 18.29 -1.67
C ALA A 100 25.26 17.42 -1.05
N PRO A 101 25.47 17.36 0.28
CA PRO A 101 26.47 16.47 0.90
C PRO A 101 26.20 14.98 0.64
N PHE A 102 24.96 14.59 0.37
CA PHE A 102 24.55 13.22 0.06
C PHE A 102 24.49 12.95 -1.45
N GLY A 103 24.89 13.92 -2.27
CA GLY A 103 24.81 13.89 -3.72
C GLY A 103 25.32 12.61 -4.37
N PRO A 104 26.49 12.07 -3.97
CA PRO A 104 27.05 10.84 -4.54
C PRO A 104 26.29 9.56 -4.20
N VAL A 105 25.52 9.53 -3.11
CA VAL A 105 24.82 8.32 -2.61
C VAL A 105 23.32 8.36 -2.80
N PHE A 106 22.74 9.51 -3.16
CA PHE A 106 21.32 9.66 -3.46
C PHE A 106 21.05 9.65 -4.96
N TRP A 107 20.33 8.65 -5.46
CA TRP A 107 20.18 8.35 -6.88
C TRP A 107 18.70 8.40 -7.29
N GLU A 108 18.41 8.83 -8.52
CA GLU A 108 17.06 8.70 -9.10
C GLU A 108 16.98 7.57 -10.12
N ALA A 109 15.86 6.85 -10.15
CA ALA A 109 15.64 5.72 -11.05
C ALA A 109 15.24 6.13 -12.48
N ARG A 110 14.65 7.32 -12.67
CA ARG A 110 14.00 7.70 -13.94
C ARG A 110 14.94 7.76 -15.15
N TYR A 111 16.21 8.10 -14.96
CA TYR A 111 17.15 8.31 -16.05
C TYR A 111 18.45 7.52 -15.85
N GLU A 112 18.46 6.24 -16.20
CA GLU A 112 19.66 5.38 -16.16
C GLU A 112 20.34 5.28 -14.79
N ALA A 113 19.59 5.50 -13.70
CA ALA A 113 20.14 5.58 -12.35
C ALA A 113 21.24 6.66 -12.24
N ARG A 114 20.86 7.93 -12.08
CA ARG A 114 21.82 9.05 -11.94
C ARG A 114 21.91 9.55 -10.49
N PRO A 115 23.13 9.81 -9.96
CA PRO A 115 23.29 10.41 -8.65
C PRO A 115 22.88 11.90 -8.68
N LEU A 116 22.38 12.41 -7.56
CA LEU A 116 22.04 13.82 -7.37
C LEU A 116 23.24 14.74 -7.65
N ALA A 117 24.47 14.28 -7.36
CA ALA A 117 25.69 15.03 -7.68
C ALA A 117 25.95 15.22 -9.18
N SER A 118 25.31 14.45 -10.06
CA SER A 118 25.47 14.54 -11.52
C SER A 118 24.45 15.45 -12.21
N LEU A 119 23.52 16.02 -11.45
CA LEU A 119 22.48 16.90 -12.00
C LEU A 119 23.10 18.11 -12.69
N GLN A 120 22.69 18.32 -13.93
CA GLN A 120 23.10 19.47 -14.73
C GLN A 120 22.21 20.67 -14.43
N ARG A 121 22.60 21.84 -14.93
CA ARG A 121 21.83 23.08 -14.77
C ARG A 121 20.37 22.92 -15.17
N ALA A 122 20.08 22.24 -16.29
CA ALA A 122 18.72 22.00 -16.75
C ALA A 122 17.90 21.15 -15.76
N ASP A 123 18.51 20.13 -15.16
CA ASP A 123 17.84 19.29 -14.16
C ASP A 123 17.56 20.09 -12.87
N LEU A 124 18.50 20.95 -12.46
CA LEU A 124 18.32 21.84 -11.32
C LEU A 124 17.21 22.86 -11.58
N GLU A 125 17.16 23.45 -12.77
CA GLU A 125 16.08 24.35 -13.19
C GLU A 125 14.72 23.62 -13.17
N GLU A 126 14.68 22.36 -13.62
CA GLU A 126 13.48 21.52 -13.51
C GLU A 126 13.08 21.36 -12.03
N LEU A 127 13.98 20.91 -11.15
CA LEU A 127 13.71 20.73 -9.71
C LEU A 127 13.22 22.03 -9.03
N MET A 128 13.76 23.17 -9.43
CA MET A 128 13.43 24.48 -8.86
C MET A 128 12.08 25.01 -9.37
N SER A 129 11.64 24.60 -10.56
CA SER A 129 10.42 25.09 -11.23
C SER A 129 9.24 24.12 -11.18
N VAL A 130 9.34 22.97 -10.48
CA VAL A 130 8.25 21.98 -10.36
C VAL A 130 7.03 22.53 -9.60
N ASP A 131 6.20 23.31 -10.28
CA ASP A 131 4.94 23.83 -9.70
C ASP A 131 3.71 23.03 -10.15
N ARG A 132 3.90 22.12 -11.12
CA ARG A 132 2.84 21.25 -11.62
C ARG A 132 2.93 19.85 -11.00
N PRO A 133 1.78 19.18 -10.76
CA PRO A 133 1.82 17.75 -10.44
C PRO A 133 2.59 17.05 -11.54
N ILE A 134 3.59 16.22 -11.18
CA ILE A 134 4.27 15.35 -12.12
C ILE A 134 3.16 14.63 -12.90
N PRO A 135 3.05 14.85 -14.23
CA PRO A 135 2.23 13.97 -15.02
C PRO A 135 2.89 12.60 -14.84
N ILE A 136 2.28 11.77 -14.00
CA ILE A 136 2.35 10.33 -14.25
C ILE A 136 1.94 10.28 -15.71
N GLU A 137 2.83 9.83 -16.61
CA GLU A 137 2.49 9.54 -17.99
C GLU A 137 1.31 8.57 -17.98
N LYS A 138 0.12 9.12 -17.81
CA LYS A 138 -1.11 8.52 -18.24
C LYS A 138 -0.99 8.75 -19.72
N SER A 139 -0.72 7.67 -20.46
CA SER A 139 -0.90 7.65 -21.90
C SER A 139 -2.13 8.50 -22.23
N PRO A 140 -2.04 9.46 -23.16
CA PRO A 140 -3.15 10.36 -23.44
C PRO A 140 -4.36 9.50 -23.78
N LYS A 141 -5.32 9.44 -22.87
CA LYS A 141 -6.60 8.81 -23.16
C LYS A 141 -7.48 9.94 -23.65
N PRO A 142 -7.99 9.84 -24.89
CA PRO A 142 -8.96 10.81 -25.36
C PRO A 142 -10.12 10.85 -24.36
N ASP A 143 -10.57 12.06 -24.03
CA ASP A 143 -11.78 12.30 -23.27
C ASP A 143 -12.95 11.73 -24.06
N ASP A 144 -13.28 10.48 -23.76
CA ASP A 144 -14.35 9.75 -24.40
C ASP A 144 -15.39 9.42 -23.32
N ASP A 145 -16.64 9.80 -23.56
CA ASP A 145 -17.83 9.55 -22.72
C ASP A 145 -17.96 8.06 -22.32
N ARG A 146 -17.26 7.18 -23.04
CA ARG A 146 -16.98 5.79 -22.69
C ARG A 146 -16.35 5.60 -21.30
N SER A 147 -15.68 6.61 -20.72
CA SER A 147 -14.99 6.50 -19.42
C SER A 147 -15.95 6.39 -18.23
N ALA A 148 -17.14 6.99 -18.29
CA ALA A 148 -18.14 6.91 -17.22
C ALA A 148 -18.82 5.53 -17.20
N LYS A 149 -19.23 5.01 -18.36
CA LYS A 149 -19.76 3.64 -18.50
C LYS A 149 -18.73 2.59 -18.13
N ARG A 150 -17.46 2.78 -18.51
CA ARG A 150 -16.36 1.88 -18.13
C ARG A 150 -16.05 1.94 -16.63
N ARG A 151 -16.06 3.13 -16.01
CA ARG A 151 -15.97 3.29 -14.54
C ARG A 151 -17.12 2.57 -13.83
N ARG A 152 -18.36 2.77 -14.28
CA ARG A 152 -19.53 2.05 -13.74
C ARG A 152 -19.41 0.53 -13.89
N ARG A 153 -18.93 0.03 -15.03
CA ARG A 153 -18.65 -1.40 -15.25
C ARG A 153 -17.53 -1.91 -14.34
N GLN A 154 -16.46 -1.16 -14.15
CA GLN A 154 -15.37 -1.52 -13.24
C GLN A 154 -15.83 -1.55 -11.78
N THR A 155 -16.54 -0.52 -11.31
CA THR A 155 -17.14 -0.50 -9.97
C THR A 155 -18.12 -1.66 -9.79
N ARG A 156 -18.94 -1.97 -10.80
CA ARG A 156 -19.85 -3.12 -10.76
C ARG A 156 -19.09 -4.45 -10.67
N ARG A 157 -18.05 -4.64 -11.49
CA ARG A 157 -17.19 -5.85 -11.43
C ARG A 157 -16.49 -5.98 -10.08
N ALA A 158 -15.92 -4.90 -9.56
CA ALA A 158 -15.30 -4.89 -8.24
C ALA A 158 -16.30 -5.22 -7.13
N ARG A 159 -17.51 -4.63 -7.17
CA ARG A 159 -18.60 -4.97 -6.22
C ARG A 159 -19.00 -6.44 -6.29
N LEU A 160 -19.14 -6.99 -7.50
CA LEU A 160 -19.46 -8.41 -7.70
C LEU A 160 -18.36 -9.32 -7.17
N GLN A 161 -17.09 -8.99 -7.43
CA GLN A 161 -15.96 -9.76 -6.93
C GLN A 161 -15.83 -9.67 -5.41
N SER A 162 -16.01 -8.48 -4.82
CA SER A 162 -16.04 -8.29 -3.37
C SER A 162 -17.25 -8.97 -2.73
N ALA A 163 -18.40 -9.05 -3.41
CA ALA A 163 -19.55 -9.82 -2.94
C ALA A 163 -19.25 -11.32 -2.96
N LYS A 164 -18.67 -11.83 -4.06
CA LYS A 164 -18.27 -13.24 -4.19
C LYS A 164 -17.24 -13.65 -3.14
N SER A 165 -16.21 -12.84 -2.92
CA SER A 165 -15.19 -13.09 -1.89
C SER A 165 -15.79 -13.05 -0.48
N ARG A 166 -16.69 -12.10 -0.19
CA ARG A 166 -17.39 -12.04 1.10
C ARG A 166 -18.33 -13.22 1.31
N ALA A 167 -19.03 -13.67 0.25
CA ALA A 167 -19.87 -14.86 0.29
C ALA A 167 -19.02 -16.10 0.60
N ALA A 168 -17.95 -16.35 -0.16
CA ALA A 168 -17.07 -17.49 0.08
C ALA A 168 -16.47 -17.51 1.51
N LYS A 169 -16.07 -16.34 2.02
CA LYS A 169 -15.59 -16.22 3.41
C LYS A 169 -16.70 -16.48 4.43
N ALA A 170 -17.93 -16.03 4.15
CA ALA A 170 -19.07 -16.35 4.98
C ALA A 170 -19.36 -17.85 4.97
N ASP A 171 -19.28 -18.52 3.83
CA ASP A 171 -19.52 -19.97 3.71
C ASP A 171 -18.49 -20.77 4.54
N GLN A 172 -17.22 -20.37 4.49
CA GLN A 172 -16.17 -20.96 5.33
C GLN A 172 -16.46 -20.77 6.83
N LEU A 173 -16.83 -19.56 7.24
CA LEU A 173 -17.15 -19.27 8.64
C LEU A 173 -18.42 -20.00 9.11
N ALA A 174 -19.40 -20.17 8.23
CA ALA A 174 -20.61 -20.95 8.48
C ALA A 174 -20.25 -22.41 8.78
N GLY A 175 -19.36 -23.00 7.97
CA GLY A 175 -18.83 -24.34 8.20
C GLY A 175 -18.06 -24.47 9.52
N MET A 176 -17.23 -23.48 9.88
CA MET A 176 -16.51 -23.46 11.16
C MET A 176 -17.46 -23.41 12.35
N LEU A 177 -18.49 -22.55 12.32
CA LEU A 177 -19.49 -22.46 13.38
C LEU A 177 -20.32 -23.75 13.50
N SER A 178 -20.64 -24.40 12.37
CA SER A 178 -21.32 -25.70 12.36
C SER A 178 -20.47 -26.79 13.04
N LYS A 179 -19.14 -26.78 12.83
CA LYS A 179 -18.21 -27.67 13.53
C LYS A 179 -18.16 -27.40 15.03
N ILE A 180 -18.14 -26.13 15.45
CA ILE A 180 -18.21 -25.76 16.88
C ILE A 180 -19.51 -26.26 17.49
N ARG A 181 -20.65 -26.07 16.81
CA ARG A 181 -21.95 -26.60 17.24
C ARG A 181 -21.90 -28.11 17.48
N LYS A 182 -21.35 -28.88 16.53
CA LYS A 182 -21.20 -30.34 16.66
C LYS A 182 -20.30 -30.73 17.82
N SER A 183 -19.15 -30.07 17.96
CA SER A 183 -18.20 -30.36 19.05
C SER A 183 -18.81 -30.10 20.44
N LEU A 184 -19.60 -29.04 20.59
CA LEU A 184 -20.32 -28.79 21.85
C LEU A 184 -21.38 -29.86 22.14
N GLN A 185 -22.10 -30.33 21.11
CA GLN A 185 -23.07 -31.42 21.24
C GLN A 185 -22.40 -32.75 21.62
N GLU A 186 -21.25 -33.07 21.02
CA GLU A 186 -20.47 -34.29 21.32
C GLU A 186 -19.94 -34.29 22.77
N LYS A 187 -19.63 -33.12 23.32
CA LYS A 187 -19.23 -32.96 24.73
C LYS A 187 -20.42 -33.01 25.72
N GLY A 188 -21.65 -33.17 25.23
CA GLY A 188 -22.87 -33.16 26.06
C GLY A 188 -23.27 -31.76 26.55
N GLU A 189 -22.66 -30.71 26.02
CA GLU A 189 -22.98 -29.33 26.39
C GLU A 189 -24.20 -28.82 25.61
N LYS A 190 -24.95 -27.88 26.22
CA LYS A 190 -26.07 -27.23 25.53
C LYS A 190 -25.54 -26.25 24.48
N ALA A 191 -25.58 -26.66 23.21
CA ALA A 191 -25.16 -25.86 22.06
C ALA A 191 -26.14 -24.70 21.72
N THR A 192 -26.30 -23.76 22.65
CA THR A 192 -27.06 -22.53 22.42
C THR A 192 -26.29 -21.56 21.52
N LEU A 193 -26.99 -20.64 20.84
CA LEU A 193 -26.35 -19.62 20.00
C LEU A 193 -25.35 -18.74 20.77
N LYS A 194 -25.60 -18.53 22.07
CA LYS A 194 -24.71 -17.75 22.95
C LYS A 194 -23.42 -18.51 23.24
N THR A 195 -23.52 -19.79 23.63
CA THR A 195 -22.36 -20.63 23.93
C THR A 195 -21.49 -20.86 22.70
N ILE A 196 -22.10 -21.01 21.52
CA ILE A 196 -21.35 -21.07 20.24
C ILE A 196 -20.60 -19.76 19.96
N ALA A 197 -21.23 -18.60 20.21
CA ALA A 197 -20.59 -17.30 20.01
C ALA A 197 -19.39 -17.10 20.97
N GLU A 198 -19.55 -17.48 22.24
CA GLU A 198 -18.50 -17.43 23.26
C GLU A 198 -17.31 -18.31 22.88
N GLU A 199 -17.57 -19.56 22.49
CA GLU A 199 -16.50 -20.49 22.09
C GLU A 199 -15.80 -20.02 20.81
N ALA A 200 -16.55 -19.50 19.83
CA ALA A 200 -15.95 -18.92 18.62
C ALA A 200 -15.06 -17.71 18.94
N ASN A 201 -15.48 -16.83 19.84
CA ASN A 201 -14.68 -15.68 20.26
C ASN A 201 -13.45 -16.10 21.07
N LYS A 202 -13.55 -17.16 21.88
CA LYS A 202 -12.44 -17.74 22.64
C LYS A 202 -11.38 -18.35 21.73
N LEU A 203 -11.81 -18.92 20.60
CA LEU A 203 -10.93 -19.39 19.51
C LEU A 203 -10.44 -18.25 18.60
N GLU A 204 -10.65 -17.00 18.99
CA GLU A 204 -10.30 -15.79 18.23
C GLU A 204 -10.89 -15.72 16.82
N LEU A 205 -11.94 -16.50 16.53
CA LEU A 205 -12.66 -16.39 15.28
C LEU A 205 -13.38 -15.06 15.25
N ARG A 206 -13.15 -14.27 14.20
CA ARG A 206 -13.83 -12.99 13.97
C ARG A 206 -14.84 -13.12 12.84
N THR A 207 -15.88 -12.31 12.92
CA THR A 207 -16.83 -12.14 11.82
C THR A 207 -16.12 -11.65 10.55
N ALA A 208 -16.76 -11.74 9.39
CA ALA A 208 -16.19 -11.27 8.12
C ALA A 208 -15.74 -9.78 8.16
N TRP A 209 -16.31 -8.98 9.04
CA TRP A 209 -16.01 -7.57 9.26
C TRP A 209 -14.99 -7.31 10.39
N GLY A 210 -14.48 -8.36 11.04
CA GLY A 210 -13.47 -8.27 12.12
C GLY A 210 -14.04 -8.12 13.52
N GLY A 211 -15.36 -7.98 13.68
CA GLY A 211 -16.01 -7.90 14.99
C GLY A 211 -16.16 -9.26 15.68
N ALA A 212 -16.43 -9.23 16.98
CA ALA A 212 -16.76 -10.42 17.77
C ALA A 212 -18.12 -11.03 17.37
N TRP A 213 -18.27 -12.34 17.62
CA TRP A 213 -19.51 -13.06 17.40
C TRP A 213 -20.55 -12.69 18.45
N SER A 214 -21.78 -12.47 17.99
CA SER A 214 -22.98 -12.37 18.83
C SER A 214 -23.92 -13.53 18.50
N ALA A 215 -24.84 -13.86 19.40
CA ALA A 215 -25.83 -14.91 19.16
C ALA A 215 -26.65 -14.68 17.86
N ALA A 216 -27.00 -13.42 17.58
CA ALA A 216 -27.71 -13.04 16.35
C ALA A 216 -26.87 -13.23 15.09
N SER A 217 -25.56 -12.97 15.17
CA SER A 217 -24.62 -13.21 14.05
C SER A 217 -24.38 -14.70 13.83
N VAL A 218 -24.29 -15.50 14.91
CA VAL A 218 -24.15 -16.95 14.84
C VAL A 218 -25.38 -17.58 14.19
N LYS A 219 -26.59 -17.17 14.60
CA LYS A 219 -27.85 -17.68 14.01
C LYS A 219 -27.84 -17.56 12.49
N ARG A 220 -27.60 -16.35 11.96
CA ARG A 220 -27.58 -16.10 10.51
C ARG A 220 -26.56 -16.97 9.76
N MET A 221 -25.44 -17.28 10.39
CA MET A 221 -24.40 -18.10 9.77
C MET A 221 -24.71 -19.59 9.81
N LEU A 222 -25.40 -20.06 10.86
CA LEU A 222 -25.88 -21.43 10.93
C LEU A 222 -27.04 -21.67 9.97
N ASP A 223 -27.99 -20.73 9.88
CA ASP A 223 -29.08 -20.77 8.89
C ASP A 223 -28.47 -20.87 7.47
N ARG A 224 -27.45 -20.06 7.18
CA ARG A 224 -26.68 -20.13 5.93
C ARG A 224 -25.96 -21.48 5.72
N ALA A 225 -25.40 -22.07 6.78
CA ALA A 225 -24.75 -23.38 6.67
C ALA A 225 -25.75 -24.48 6.30
N GLU A 226 -26.97 -24.38 6.81
CA GLU A 226 -28.06 -25.31 6.51
C GLU A 226 -28.58 -25.13 5.08
N GLU A 227 -28.73 -23.89 4.61
CA GLU A 227 -29.02 -23.60 3.19
C GLU A 227 -27.97 -24.22 2.25
N LEU A 228 -26.68 -24.01 2.54
CA LEU A 228 -25.58 -24.57 1.74
C LEU A 228 -25.54 -26.10 1.74
N ALA A 229 -26.00 -26.74 2.81
CA ALA A 229 -26.06 -28.20 2.90
C ALA A 229 -27.25 -28.79 2.12
N ASN A 230 -28.31 -28.00 1.90
CA ASN A 230 -29.47 -28.41 1.12
C ASN A 230 -29.29 -28.17 -0.39
N ASP A 231 -28.40 -27.25 -0.78
CA ASP A 231 -28.09 -26.93 -2.18
C ASP A 231 -27.03 -27.86 -2.83
N THR A 232 -26.43 -28.77 -2.05
CA THR A 232 -25.44 -29.78 -2.50
C THR A 232 -26.01 -31.19 -2.50
#